data_AF-A0A1M5UL80-F1
#
_entry.id   AF-A0A1M5UL80-F1
#
_cell.length_a   1.000
_cell.length_b   1.000
_cell.length_c   1.000
_cell.angle_alpha   90.00
_cell.angle_beta   90.00
_cell.angle_gamma   90.00
#
_symmetry.space_group_name_H-M   'P 1'
#
loop_
_entity.id
_entity.type
_entity.pdbx_description
1 polymer ?
#
loop_
_entity_poly.entity_id
_entity_poly.type
_entity_poly.pdbx_seq_one_letter_code
_entity_poly.pdbx_strand_id
1 'polypeptide(L)'
;MMRPPTSVPWKPLGNTGVHYWLVQRMAKRCGIDTAQLFADAQIDQDDWAAMVQTCRACDCVSGCKRLLDQPSDTQLDSAPDECLNAELIALLKTGHRKP
;
A
#
# COMPACT_ATOMS: atom_id res chain seq x y z
N MET A 1 20.67 23.60 29.04
CA MET A 1 20.21 22.19 29.04
C MET A 1 18.86 22.14 28.35
N MET A 2 18.78 21.63 27.12
CA MET A 2 17.50 21.45 26.42
C MET A 2 16.88 20.13 26.85
N ARG A 3 15.61 20.17 27.30
CA ARG A 3 14.83 18.99 27.70
C ARG A 3 14.41 18.24 26.42
N PRO A 4 14.59 16.92 26.30
CA PRO A 4 14.04 16.18 25.17
C PRO A 4 12.51 16.26 25.19
N PRO A 5 11.84 16.30 24.01
CA PRO A 5 10.38 16.37 23.95
C PRO A 5 9.74 15.16 24.64
N THR A 6 8.82 15.43 25.56
CA THR A 6 8.24 14.49 26.54
C THR A 6 7.15 13.55 25.99
N SER A 7 6.98 13.43 24.68
CA SER A 7 6.04 12.45 24.13
C SER A 7 6.41 12.14 22.68
N VAL A 8 6.68 10.87 22.40
CA VAL A 8 6.61 10.37 21.02
C VAL A 8 5.15 10.57 20.58
N PRO A 9 4.86 11.28 19.48
CA PRO A 9 3.49 11.43 19.01
C PRO A 9 3.01 10.08 18.47
N TRP A 10 2.40 9.27 19.33
CA TRP A 10 1.78 8.02 18.95
C TRP A 10 0.56 8.31 18.08
N LYS A 11 0.67 8.08 16.77
CA LYS A 11 -0.44 8.13 15.83
C LYS A 11 -1.12 6.75 15.77
N PRO A 12 -2.44 6.65 15.99
CA PRO A 12 -3.16 5.40 15.77
C PRO A 12 -3.06 4.96 14.30
N LEU A 13 -2.94 3.65 14.09
CA LEU A 13 -3.00 3.06 12.75
C LEU A 13 -4.40 3.26 12.13
N GLY A 14 -4.44 3.39 10.81
CA GLY A 14 -5.68 3.42 10.07
C GLY A 14 -6.52 2.15 10.22
N ASN A 15 -7.81 2.24 9.91
CA ASN A 15 -8.74 1.11 9.99
C ASN A 15 -8.37 0.04 8.96
N THR A 16 -8.18 -1.20 9.40
CA THR A 16 -7.76 -2.32 8.56
C THR A 16 -8.63 -2.50 7.32
N GLY A 17 -9.97 -2.43 7.45
CA GLY A 17 -10.87 -2.64 6.31
C GLY A 17 -10.75 -1.56 5.23
N VAL A 18 -10.53 -0.30 5.64
CA VAL A 18 -10.30 0.80 4.69
C VAL A 18 -8.99 0.58 3.92
N HIS A 19 -7.92 0.24 4.64
CA HIS A 19 -6.61 0.06 4.04
C HIS A 19 -6.50 -1.21 3.19
N TYR A 20 -7.21 -2.28 3.56
CA TYR A 20 -7.37 -3.47 2.73
C TYR A 20 -7.83 -3.11 1.31
N TRP A 21 -8.93 -2.35 1.20
CA TRP A 21 -9.47 -1.94 -0.09
C TRP A 21 -8.59 -0.91 -0.81
N LEU A 22 -7.90 -0.02 -0.09
CA LEU A 22 -6.97 0.93 -0.70
C LEU A 22 -5.77 0.23 -1.33
N VAL A 23 -5.17 -0.76 -0.64
CA VAL A 23 -4.05 -1.54 -1.18
C VAL A 23 -4.49 -2.28 -2.44
N GLN A 24 -5.64 -2.96 -2.40
CA GLN A 24 -6.15 -3.69 -3.55
C GLN A 24 -6.43 -2.76 -4.75
N ARG A 25 -7.08 -1.62 -4.51
CA ARG A 25 -7.36 -0.63 -5.56
C ARG A 25 -6.08 -0.03 -6.12
N MET A 26 -5.08 0.27 -5.30
CA MET A 26 -3.78 0.79 -5.76
C MET A 26 -3.03 -0.23 -6.60
N ALA A 27 -2.93 -1.49 -6.16
CA ALA A 27 -2.31 -2.56 -6.92
C ALA A 27 -2.99 -2.72 -8.29
N LYS A 28 -4.33 -2.79 -8.32
CA LYS A 28 -5.10 -2.82 -9.56
C LYS A 28 -4.83 -1.60 -10.45
N ARG A 29 -4.75 -0.41 -9.86
CA ARG A 29 -4.42 0.82 -10.60
C ARG A 29 -3.04 0.76 -11.23
N CYS A 30 -2.08 0.08 -10.61
CA CYS A 30 -0.73 -0.11 -11.13
C CYS A 30 -0.61 -1.27 -12.14
N GLY A 31 -1.73 -1.93 -12.48
CA GLY A 31 -1.76 -3.07 -13.41
C GLY A 31 -1.50 -4.42 -12.76
N ILE A 32 -1.64 -4.53 -11.43
CA ILE A 32 -1.40 -5.77 -10.68
C ILE A 32 -2.73 -6.40 -10.26
N ASP A 33 -2.94 -7.66 -10.62
CA ASP A 33 -4.03 -8.47 -10.08
C ASP A 33 -3.55 -9.26 -8.86
N THR A 34 -3.89 -8.77 -7.67
CA THR A 34 -3.50 -9.42 -6.41
C THR A 34 -4.07 -10.83 -6.27
N ALA A 35 -5.26 -11.11 -6.82
CA ALA A 35 -5.85 -12.44 -6.75
C ALA A 35 -5.07 -13.44 -7.62
N GLN A 36 -4.59 -13.01 -8.79
CA GLN A 36 -3.70 -13.81 -9.62
C GLN A 36 -2.36 -14.05 -8.93
N LEU A 37 -1.77 -13.04 -8.29
CA LEU A 37 -0.52 -13.21 -7.53
C LEU A 37 -0.64 -14.25 -6.41
N PHE A 38 -1.79 -14.31 -5.72
CA PHE A 38 -2.08 -15.37 -4.75
C PHE A 38 -2.18 -16.74 -5.42
N ALA A 39 -2.91 -16.85 -6.54
CA ALA A 39 -3.07 -18.09 -7.28
C ALA A 39 -1.73 -18.64 -7.79
N ASP A 40 -0.82 -17.75 -8.19
CA ASP A 40 0.52 -18.07 -8.67
C ASP A 40 1.55 -18.25 -7.53
N ALA A 41 1.11 -18.18 -6.27
CA ALA A 41 1.97 -18.25 -5.07
C ALA A 41 3.13 -17.23 -5.07
N GLN A 42 2.94 -16.07 -5.72
CA GLN A 42 3.90 -14.96 -5.72
C GLN A 42 3.82 -14.13 -4.43
N ILE A 43 2.65 -14.14 -3.78
CA ILE A 43 2.43 -13.61 -2.43
C ILE A 43 1.62 -14.61 -1.62
N ASP A 44 1.80 -14.60 -0.31
CA ASP A 44 0.97 -15.34 0.62
C ASP A 44 0.15 -14.42 1.54
N GLN A 45 -0.52 -15.01 2.54
CA GLN A 45 -1.36 -14.26 3.47
C GLN A 45 -0.55 -13.31 4.35
N ASP A 46 0.68 -13.67 4.71
CA ASP A 46 1.54 -12.87 5.57
C ASP A 46 2.10 -11.67 4.78
N ASP A 47 2.48 -11.87 3.52
CA ASP A 47 2.85 -10.79 2.62
C ASP A 47 1.71 -9.78 2.46
N TRP A 48 0.49 -10.26 2.23
CA TRP A 48 -0.68 -9.40 2.11
C TRP A 48 -1.01 -8.66 3.40
N ALA A 49 -0.96 -9.36 4.54
CA ALA A 49 -1.16 -8.75 5.86
C ALA A 49 -0.11 -7.65 6.11
N ALA A 50 1.15 -7.89 5.74
CA ALA A 50 2.22 -6.90 5.82
C ALA A 50 1.96 -5.69 4.93
N MET A 51 1.52 -5.88 3.67
CA MET A 51 1.14 -4.77 2.78
C MET A 51 0.04 -3.89 3.37
N VAL A 52 -1.01 -4.51 3.92
CA VAL A 52 -2.11 -3.79 4.57
C VAL A 52 -1.60 -3.07 5.83
N GLN A 53 -0.79 -3.74 6.66
CA GLN A 53 -0.21 -3.15 7.86
C GLN A 53 0.66 -1.93 7.56
N THR A 54 1.53 -2.02 6.55
CA THR A 54 2.35 -0.90 6.06
C THR A 54 1.47 0.25 5.59
N CYS A 55 0.42 -0.04 4.80
CA CYS A 55 -0.50 0.99 4.33
C CYS A 55 -1.22 1.71 5.48
N ARG A 56 -1.58 1.01 6.57
CA ARG A 56 -2.25 1.60 7.74
C ARG A 56 -1.40 2.63 8.49
N ALA A 57 -0.08 2.57 8.33
CA ALA A 57 0.85 3.53 8.90
C ALA A 57 1.05 4.79 8.02
N CYS A 58 0.51 4.79 6.79
CA CYS A 58 0.71 5.88 5.83
C CYS A 58 0.11 7.22 6.32
N ASP A 59 0.82 8.31 6.02
CA ASP A 59 0.37 9.68 6.29
C ASP A 59 -0.46 10.29 5.15
N CYS A 60 -0.36 9.76 3.93
CA CYS A 60 -0.97 10.32 2.72
C CYS A 60 -2.30 9.64 2.31
N VAL A 61 -3.14 9.23 3.27
CA VAL A 61 -4.40 8.52 2.97
C VAL A 61 -5.37 9.37 2.15
N SER A 62 -5.47 10.67 2.43
CA SER A 62 -6.37 11.58 1.72
C SER A 62 -5.96 11.79 0.24
N GLY A 63 -4.66 11.91 -0.02
CA GLY A 63 -4.11 11.96 -1.38
C GLY A 63 -4.35 10.67 -2.15
N CYS A 64 -4.08 9.53 -1.52
CA CYS A 64 -4.33 8.20 -2.08
C CYS A 64 -5.80 8.01 -2.48
N LYS A 65 -6.76 8.38 -1.60
CA LYS A 65 -8.19 8.31 -1.90
C LYS A 65 -8.57 9.16 -3.12
N ARG A 66 -8.17 10.44 -3.14
CA ARG A 66 -8.47 11.32 -4.28
C ARG A 66 -7.94 10.78 -5.60
N LEU A 67 -6.74 10.19 -5.59
CA LEU A 67 -6.18 9.57 -6.79
C LEU A 67 -7.02 8.36 -7.23
N LEU A 68 -7.35 7.47 -6.29
CA LEU A 68 -8.06 6.23 -6.61
C LEU A 68 -9.53 6.45 -6.97
N ASP A 69 -10.14 7.55 -6.55
CA ASP A 69 -11.52 7.91 -6.89
C ASP A 69 -11.65 8.53 -8.29
N GLN A 70 -10.53 8.78 -8.98
CA GLN A 70 -10.53 9.14 -10.40
C GLN A 70 -10.97 7.94 -11.27
N PRO A 71 -11.61 8.18 -12.44
CA PRO A 71 -12.14 7.12 -13.31
C PRO A 71 -11.12 6.04 -13.65
N SER A 72 -11.49 4.76 -13.47
CA SER A 72 -10.60 3.59 -13.50
C SER A 72 -9.91 3.27 -14.84
N ASP A 73 -10.12 4.08 -15.86
CA ASP A 73 -9.63 3.79 -17.22
C ASP A 73 -8.17 4.20 -17.42
N THR A 74 -7.63 5.05 -16.52
CA THR A 74 -6.23 5.50 -16.54
C THR A 74 -5.35 4.63 -15.64
N GLN A 75 -4.78 3.56 -16.18
CA GLN A 75 -3.77 2.79 -15.45
C GLN A 75 -2.58 3.68 -15.05
N LEU A 76 -2.05 3.47 -13.85
CA LEU A 76 -0.83 4.12 -13.36
C LEU A 76 0.38 3.26 -13.72
N ASP A 77 1.45 3.91 -14.17
CA ASP A 77 2.72 3.23 -14.41
C ASP A 77 3.36 2.77 -13.10
N SER A 78 3.24 3.56 -12.04
CA SER A 78 3.72 3.26 -10.69
C SER A 78 2.79 3.80 -9.61
N ALA A 79 2.93 3.27 -8.40
CA ALA A 79 2.32 3.91 -7.24
C ALA A 79 2.98 5.28 -6.99
N PRO A 80 2.27 6.23 -6.34
CA PRO A 80 2.86 7.51 -5.94
C PRO A 80 4.08 7.35 -5.03
N ASP A 81 5.02 8.28 -5.08
CA ASP A 81 6.26 8.25 -4.29
C ASP A 81 5.98 8.23 -2.77
N GLU A 82 4.87 8.83 -2.33
CA GLU A 82 4.45 8.84 -0.93
C GLU A 82 3.75 7.55 -0.49
N CYS A 83 3.53 6.59 -1.41
CA CYS A 83 2.97 5.30 -1.08
C CYS A 83 4.03 4.42 -0.42
N LEU A 84 3.83 4.07 0.86
CA LEU A 84 4.74 3.17 1.58
C LEU A 84 4.86 1.76 0.98
N ASN A 85 3.94 1.37 0.09
CA ASN A 85 4.01 0.10 -0.64
C ASN A 85 4.57 0.26 -2.07
N ALA A 86 5.04 1.44 -2.49
CA ALA A 86 5.43 1.71 -3.87
C ALA A 86 6.50 0.74 -4.39
N GLU A 87 7.55 0.51 -3.60
CA GLU A 87 8.63 -0.41 -3.95
C GLU A 87 8.13 -1.85 -4.11
N LEU A 88 7.33 -2.34 -3.15
CA LEU A 88 6.77 -3.69 -3.21
C LEU A 88 5.80 -3.86 -4.39
N ILE A 89 4.98 -2.85 -4.68
CA ILE A 89 4.12 -2.83 -5.87
C ILE A 89 4.98 -2.90 -7.14
N ALA A 90 6.05 -2.12 -7.23
CA ALA A 90 6.94 -2.16 -8.39
C ALA A 90 7.60 -3.53 -8.57
N LEU A 91 8.05 -4.17 -7.49
CA LEU A 91 8.61 -5.53 -7.51
C LEU A 91 7.60 -6.55 -8.03
N LEU A 92 6.39 -6.57 -7.47
CA LEU A 92 5.31 -7.48 -7.86
C LEU A 92 4.88 -7.27 -9.32
N LYS A 93 4.91 -6.04 -9.82
CA LYS A 93 4.63 -5.74 -11.24
C LYS A 93 5.62 -6.41 -12.20
N THR A 94 6.85 -6.66 -11.76
CA THR A 94 7.88 -7.35 -12.56
C THR A 94 7.87 -8.87 -12.42
N GLY A 95 6.92 -9.45 -11.65
CA GLY A 95 6.83 -10.89 -11.43
C GLY A 95 7.91 -11.46 -10.50
N HIS A 96 8.61 -10.62 -9.75
CA HIS A 96 9.60 -11.07 -8.78
C HIS A 96 8.92 -11.42 -7.46
N ARG A 97 9.06 -12.67 -7.04
CA ARG A 97 8.69 -13.10 -5.69
C ARG A 97 9.65 -12.48 -4.68
N LYS A 98 9.11 -11.99 -3.57
CA LYS A 98 9.92 -11.67 -2.39
C LYS A 98 10.50 -12.98 -1.81
N PRO A 99 11.81 -13.05 -1.50
CA PRO A 99 12.42 -14.27 -0.95
C PRO A 99 11.83 -14.69 0.38
#